data_AF-A0A9P9K4T0-F1
#
_entry.id   AF-A0A9P9K4T0-F1
#
_cell.length_a   1.000
_cell.length_b   1.000
_cell.length_c   1.000
_cell.angle_alpha   90.00
_cell.angle_beta   90.00
_cell.angle_gamma   90.00
#
_symmetry.space_group_name_H-M   'P 1'
#
loop_
_entity.id
_entity.type
_entity.pdbx_description
1 polymer ?
#
loop_
_entity_poly.entity_id
_entity_poly.type
_entity_poly.pdbx_seq_one_letter_code
_entity_poly.pdbx_strand_id
1 'polypeptide(L)'
;MGQTTAARIASRDLTTETSSEQLERIGMGFCGSVWADVNSLANEAASCMKREDGGPGRSITNEYHIHRLVNDAVNSNTRHAASFRIPLCRGFLKKSDADWSKILLRLPPGSTACNALLSEKVQPVSETARRLLAVNYAKDHDSEVIVGDKKNEHCLIRPYLGRRRHGWARRPGKPAFFSLRNFPLHIDQMEELGMPIEPYAKAMAEGLAFLLWVARVDANDVEFVLACPRPSNSESSKFEADILGPHSMWIIDFDCCNPLPMDEEGVEIAARCFWRNDPFYPRPGSSNAADERLWGIFREQFLAVSERMLEDELSCVRELPVRLMDKIMETRGKLD
;
A
#
# COMPACT_ATOMS: atom_id res chain seq x y z
N MET A 1 -29.31 -0.85 -10.81
CA MET A 1 -28.74 -1.01 -9.46
C MET A 1 -28.30 0.37 -8.98
N GLY A 2 -28.91 0.89 -7.91
CA GLY A 2 -28.59 2.23 -7.40
C GLY A 2 -27.22 2.26 -6.73
N GLN A 3 -26.50 3.38 -6.83
CA GLN A 3 -25.28 3.63 -6.05
C GLN A 3 -25.59 3.58 -4.54
N THR A 4 -24.72 2.94 -3.76
CA THR A 4 -24.80 2.91 -2.29
C THR A 4 -24.61 4.31 -1.68
N THR A 5 -25.17 4.59 -0.50
CA THR A 5 -25.05 5.89 0.20
C THR A 5 -23.59 6.33 0.38
N ALA A 6 -22.67 5.43 0.72
CA ALA A 6 -21.24 5.72 0.84
C ALA A 6 -20.59 6.14 -0.50
N ALA A 7 -20.97 5.49 -1.60
CA ALA A 7 -20.51 5.84 -2.95
C ALA A 7 -21.02 7.23 -3.39
N ARG A 8 -22.26 7.58 -3.03
CA ARG A 8 -22.83 8.91 -3.29
C ARG A 8 -22.15 10.01 -2.47
N ILE A 9 -21.79 9.72 -1.21
CA ILE A 9 -21.05 10.68 -0.36
C ILE A 9 -19.63 10.86 -0.91
N ALA A 10 -18.94 9.77 -1.26
CA ALA A 10 -17.58 9.84 -1.79
C ALA A 10 -17.50 10.49 -3.17
N SER A 11 -18.49 10.30 -4.05
CA SER A 11 -18.52 11.00 -5.34
C SER A 11 -18.78 12.50 -5.11
N ARG A 12 -19.64 12.86 -4.15
CA ARG A 12 -19.95 14.25 -3.81
C ARG A 12 -18.71 15.05 -3.40
N ASP A 13 -17.82 14.49 -2.59
CA ASP A 13 -16.55 15.16 -2.18
C ASP A 13 -15.70 15.61 -3.38
N LEU A 14 -15.81 14.88 -4.49
CA LEU A 14 -15.01 15.08 -5.71
C LEU A 14 -15.72 15.93 -6.76
N THR A 15 -16.97 16.33 -6.51
CA THR A 15 -17.77 17.14 -7.45
C THR A 15 -17.66 18.63 -7.17
N THR A 16 -18.15 19.44 -8.11
CA THR A 16 -18.33 20.89 -7.95
C THR A 16 -19.36 21.29 -6.87
N GLU A 17 -20.12 20.35 -6.33
CA GLU A 17 -21.06 20.62 -5.24
C GLU A 17 -20.36 20.87 -3.90
N THR A 18 -19.15 20.33 -3.73
CA THR A 18 -18.37 20.47 -2.50
C THR A 18 -17.34 21.59 -2.60
N SER A 19 -16.66 21.70 -3.74
CA SER A 19 -15.68 22.76 -4.01
C SER A 19 -15.57 23.01 -5.52
N SER A 20 -15.33 24.26 -5.91
CA SER A 20 -15.04 24.62 -7.31
C SER A 20 -13.56 24.48 -7.68
N GLU A 21 -12.69 24.17 -6.73
CA GLU A 21 -11.24 24.08 -6.95
C GLU A 21 -10.86 22.81 -7.70
N GLN A 22 -9.76 22.87 -8.44
CA GLN A 22 -9.24 21.74 -9.19
C GLN A 22 -8.77 20.62 -8.25
N LEU A 23 -9.06 19.38 -8.61
CA LEU A 23 -8.49 18.21 -7.97
C LEU A 23 -6.99 18.12 -8.28
N GLU A 24 -6.23 17.60 -7.33
CA GLU A 24 -4.79 17.39 -7.51
C GLU A 24 -4.48 15.92 -7.84
N ARG A 25 -3.52 15.69 -8.74
CA ARG A 25 -3.04 14.35 -9.06
C ARG A 25 -2.05 13.83 -8.02
N ILE A 26 -2.55 13.06 -7.07
CA ILE A 26 -1.80 12.52 -5.93
C ILE A 26 -1.11 11.18 -6.24
N GLY A 27 -1.54 10.43 -7.25
CA GLY A 27 -0.93 9.16 -7.69
C GLY A 27 -0.94 8.99 -9.22
N MET A 28 -0.03 8.19 -9.76
CA MET A 28 -0.11 7.70 -11.14
C MET A 28 0.68 6.40 -11.25
N GLY A 29 0.07 5.38 -11.85
CA GLY A 29 0.67 4.08 -12.11
C GLY A 29 0.16 3.49 -13.41
N PHE A 30 0.37 2.19 -13.60
CA PHE A 30 -0.01 1.53 -14.84
C PHE A 30 -1.54 1.46 -15.03
N CYS A 31 -2.31 1.28 -13.96
CA CYS A 31 -3.78 1.35 -13.95
C CYS A 31 -4.36 2.71 -14.37
N GLY A 32 -3.63 3.79 -14.08
CA GLY A 32 -4.06 5.15 -14.32
C GLY A 32 -3.70 6.11 -13.19
N SER A 33 -4.42 7.20 -13.11
CA SER A 33 -4.13 8.35 -12.26
C SER A 33 -5.05 8.43 -11.03
N VAL A 34 -4.49 8.88 -9.90
CA VAL A 34 -5.21 9.06 -8.64
C VAL A 34 -5.34 10.55 -8.35
N TRP A 35 -6.56 10.98 -8.04
CA TRP A 35 -6.94 12.38 -7.82
C TRP A 35 -7.62 12.56 -6.48
N ALA A 36 -7.38 13.68 -5.81
CA ALA A 36 -8.07 14.04 -4.58
C ALA A 36 -8.24 15.55 -4.45
N ASP A 37 -9.19 15.94 -3.61
CA ASP A 37 -9.28 17.30 -3.10
C ASP A 37 -8.28 17.47 -1.96
N VAL A 38 -7.34 18.39 -2.10
CA VAL A 38 -6.31 18.68 -1.08
C VAL A 38 -6.81 19.64 0.01
N ASN A 39 -7.89 20.37 -0.26
CA ASN A 39 -8.51 21.30 0.67
C ASN A 39 -9.72 20.70 1.39
N SER A 40 -10.08 19.45 1.07
CA SER A 40 -10.90 18.65 1.96
C SER A 40 -10.18 18.59 3.30
N LEU A 41 -10.66 19.40 4.26
CA LEU A 41 -10.19 19.41 5.65
C LEU A 41 -9.93 17.96 6.08
N ALA A 42 -8.88 17.76 6.88
CA ALA A 42 -8.52 16.48 7.49
C ALA A 42 -9.61 15.92 8.45
N ASN A 43 -10.89 16.18 8.15
CA ASN A 43 -12.01 15.35 8.53
C ASN A 43 -11.67 13.91 8.16
N GLU A 44 -12.02 12.99 9.06
CA GLU A 44 -11.39 11.68 9.32
C GLU A 44 -11.46 10.64 8.16
N ALA A 45 -11.76 11.10 6.95
CA ALA A 45 -12.24 10.32 5.85
C ALA A 45 -12.17 11.10 4.51
N ALA A 46 -11.08 11.80 4.19
CA ALA A 46 -10.91 12.40 2.86
C ALA A 46 -11.00 11.31 1.75
N SER A 47 -11.69 11.62 0.65
CA SER A 47 -11.88 10.71 -0.48
C SER A 47 -10.83 10.95 -1.58
N CYS A 48 -10.44 9.90 -2.31
CA CYS A 48 -9.71 9.99 -3.57
C CYS A 48 -10.38 9.13 -4.65
N MET A 49 -9.99 9.40 -5.90
CA MET A 49 -10.48 8.71 -7.08
C MET A 49 -9.31 8.18 -7.91
N LYS A 50 -9.24 6.86 -8.11
CA LYS A 50 -8.32 6.22 -9.04
C LYS A 50 -9.05 5.96 -10.35
N ARG A 51 -8.58 6.61 -11.43
CA ARG A 51 -9.18 6.57 -12.77
C ARG A 51 -8.59 5.44 -13.59
N GLU A 52 -9.43 4.78 -14.38
CA GLU A 52 -9.02 3.78 -15.39
C GLU A 52 -8.59 4.50 -16.68
N ASP A 53 -7.56 5.33 -16.57
CA ASP A 53 -6.98 6.12 -17.67
C ASP A 53 -5.50 5.79 -17.94
N GLY A 54 -5.06 4.61 -17.50
CA GLY A 54 -3.73 4.06 -17.72
C GLY A 54 -3.62 3.11 -18.93
N GLY A 55 -2.63 2.22 -18.86
CA GLY A 55 -2.32 1.26 -19.92
C GLY A 55 -3.33 0.09 -20.00
N PRO A 56 -3.42 -0.60 -21.16
CA PRO A 56 -4.25 -1.78 -21.30
C PRO A 56 -3.73 -2.91 -20.40
N GLY A 57 -4.64 -3.68 -19.77
CA GLY A 57 -4.29 -4.92 -19.05
C GLY A 57 -4.39 -4.87 -17.52
N ARG A 58 -4.80 -3.75 -16.93
CA ARG A 58 -5.25 -3.71 -15.52
C ARG A 58 -6.70 -3.23 -15.45
N SER A 59 -7.42 -3.66 -14.42
CA SER A 59 -8.85 -3.40 -14.29
C SER A 59 -9.17 -2.74 -12.95
N ILE A 60 -9.60 -1.49 -13.00
CA ILE A 60 -10.13 -0.78 -11.83
C ILE A 60 -11.42 -1.44 -11.34
N THR A 61 -12.13 -2.13 -12.24
CA THR A 61 -13.27 -2.97 -11.86
C THR A 61 -12.80 -4.16 -11.00
N ASN A 62 -11.74 -4.86 -11.38
CA ASN A 62 -11.17 -5.94 -10.54
C ASN A 62 -10.73 -5.41 -9.17
N GLU A 63 -9.98 -4.30 -9.17
CA GLU A 63 -9.53 -3.65 -7.93
C GLU A 63 -10.70 -3.35 -6.99
N TYR A 64 -11.80 -2.78 -7.51
CA TYR A 64 -12.98 -2.49 -6.71
C TYR A 64 -13.58 -3.74 -6.06
N HIS A 65 -13.66 -4.86 -6.79
CA HIS A 65 -14.19 -6.11 -6.24
C HIS A 65 -13.28 -6.67 -5.13
N ILE A 66 -11.97 -6.75 -5.38
CA ILE A 66 -11.01 -7.25 -4.38
C ILE A 66 -10.95 -6.32 -3.17
N HIS A 67 -10.91 -5.01 -3.39
CA HIS A 67 -10.82 -4.02 -2.31
C HIS A 67 -12.04 -4.06 -1.38
N ARG A 68 -13.23 -4.30 -1.93
CA ARG A 68 -14.44 -4.55 -1.14
C ARG A 68 -14.34 -5.83 -0.33
N LEU A 69 -13.92 -6.93 -0.96
CA LEU A 69 -13.74 -8.20 -0.28
C LEU A 69 -12.78 -8.08 0.90
N VAL A 70 -11.65 -7.38 0.72
CA VAL A 70 -10.67 -7.14 1.79
C VAL A 70 -11.24 -6.25 2.89
N ASN A 71 -11.99 -5.20 2.56
CA ASN A 71 -12.67 -4.37 3.57
C ASN A 71 -13.71 -5.17 4.37
N ASP A 72 -14.52 -5.99 3.71
CA ASP A 72 -15.52 -6.85 4.35
C ASP A 72 -14.84 -7.88 5.29
N ALA A 73 -13.71 -8.44 4.86
CA ALA A 73 -12.88 -9.31 5.69
C ALA A 73 -12.34 -8.58 6.94
N VAL A 74 -11.83 -7.35 6.79
CA VAL A 74 -11.31 -6.53 7.91
C VAL A 74 -12.42 -6.23 8.92
N ASN A 75 -13.60 -5.83 8.43
CA ASN A 75 -14.74 -5.51 9.29
C ASN A 75 -15.25 -6.74 10.06
N SER A 76 -15.18 -7.92 9.46
CA SER A 76 -15.60 -9.17 10.09
C SER A 76 -14.53 -9.76 11.02
N ASN A 77 -13.27 -9.36 10.86
CA ASN A 77 -12.11 -9.96 11.55
C ASN A 77 -11.18 -8.89 12.15
N THR A 78 -11.74 -7.90 12.84
CA THR A 78 -11.00 -6.74 13.36
C THR A 78 -9.80 -7.13 14.23
N ARG A 79 -9.90 -8.21 15.01
CA ARG A 79 -8.81 -8.76 15.84
C ARG A 79 -7.57 -9.16 15.01
N HIS A 80 -7.78 -9.64 13.79
CA HIS A 80 -6.72 -10.10 12.88
C HIS A 80 -6.16 -8.98 11.99
N ALA A 81 -6.79 -7.81 11.98
CA ALA A 81 -6.40 -6.65 11.17
C ALA A 81 -5.90 -5.47 12.04
N ALA A 82 -5.41 -5.76 13.24
CA ALA A 82 -5.02 -4.72 14.19
C ALA A 82 -3.74 -3.97 13.77
N SER A 83 -2.76 -4.66 13.17
CA SER A 83 -1.40 -4.15 12.94
C SER A 83 -1.18 -3.40 11.62
N PHE A 84 -2.18 -3.38 10.73
CA PHE A 84 -2.12 -2.70 9.44
C PHE A 84 -3.45 -1.98 9.15
N ARG A 85 -3.47 -1.21 8.06
CA ARG A 85 -4.64 -0.46 7.62
C ARG A 85 -4.92 -0.71 6.15
N ILE A 86 -6.20 -0.82 5.81
CA ILE A 86 -6.70 -0.84 4.44
C ILE A 86 -7.50 0.45 4.23
N PRO A 87 -7.31 1.19 3.13
CA PRO A 87 -8.17 2.31 2.81
C PRO A 87 -9.63 1.87 2.72
N LEU A 88 -10.57 2.68 3.19
CA LEU A 88 -11.99 2.37 3.01
C LEU A 88 -12.34 2.31 1.52
N CYS A 89 -12.96 1.22 1.08
CA CYS A 89 -13.54 1.13 -0.26
C CYS A 89 -14.90 1.84 -0.26
N ARG A 90 -15.00 3.00 -0.92
CA ARG A 90 -16.20 3.86 -0.80
C ARG A 90 -17.20 3.65 -1.92
N GLY A 91 -16.72 3.33 -3.12
CA GLY A 91 -17.60 3.19 -4.26
C GLY A 91 -16.88 3.00 -5.58
N PHE A 92 -17.67 2.95 -6.63
CA PHE A 92 -17.23 2.80 -7.99
C PHE A 92 -18.04 3.74 -8.88
N LEU A 93 -17.34 4.50 -9.72
CA LEU A 93 -17.92 5.42 -10.67
C LEU A 93 -17.81 4.82 -12.07
N LYS A 94 -18.94 4.61 -12.74
CA LYS A 94 -18.93 4.13 -14.13
C LYS A 94 -18.73 5.28 -15.08
N LYS A 95 -18.15 5.01 -16.25
CA LYS A 95 -18.01 6.00 -17.34
C LYS A 95 -19.33 6.70 -17.70
N SER A 96 -20.47 6.01 -17.55
CA SER A 96 -21.81 6.53 -17.88
C SER A 96 -22.48 7.31 -16.75
N ASP A 97 -21.88 7.38 -15.55
CA ASP A 97 -22.52 8.01 -14.40
C ASP A 97 -22.60 9.54 -14.56
N ALA A 98 -23.75 10.12 -14.18
CA ALA A 98 -24.03 11.55 -14.35
C ALA A 98 -23.07 12.45 -13.54
N ASP A 99 -22.52 11.95 -12.44
CA ASP A 99 -21.58 12.66 -11.57
C ASP A 99 -20.32 13.12 -12.33
N TRP A 100 -19.92 12.41 -13.39
CA TRP A 100 -18.79 12.81 -14.23
C TRP A 100 -18.93 14.23 -14.78
N SER A 101 -20.15 14.67 -15.11
CA SER A 101 -20.37 16.04 -15.61
C SER A 101 -19.88 17.12 -14.64
N LYS A 102 -19.91 16.84 -13.33
CA LYS A 102 -19.45 17.74 -12.26
C LYS A 102 -17.98 17.49 -11.92
N ILE A 103 -17.53 16.24 -11.92
CA ILE A 103 -16.14 15.87 -11.61
C ILE A 103 -15.19 16.37 -12.70
N LEU A 104 -15.57 16.27 -13.98
CA LEU A 104 -14.73 16.69 -15.11
C LEU A 104 -14.40 18.20 -15.06
N LEU A 105 -15.26 19.02 -14.47
CA LEU A 105 -15.01 20.46 -14.29
C LEU A 105 -13.87 20.75 -13.29
N ARG A 106 -13.55 19.79 -12.42
CA ARG A 106 -12.48 19.86 -11.44
C ARG A 106 -11.21 19.09 -11.87
N LEU A 107 -11.21 18.48 -13.05
CA LEU A 107 -10.05 17.80 -13.63
C LEU A 107 -9.41 18.67 -14.72
N PRO A 108 -8.14 18.40 -15.08
CA PRO A 108 -7.49 19.15 -16.15
C PRO A 108 -8.27 19.09 -17.47
N PRO A 109 -8.22 20.16 -18.28
CA PRO A 109 -8.85 20.20 -19.60
C PRO A 109 -8.47 18.99 -20.47
N GLY A 110 -9.44 18.43 -21.18
CA GLY A 110 -9.26 17.23 -22.01
C GLY A 110 -9.46 15.90 -21.28
N SER A 111 -9.66 15.93 -19.96
CA SER A 111 -10.09 14.73 -19.22
C SER A 111 -11.44 14.22 -19.73
N THR A 112 -11.59 12.90 -19.81
CA THR A 112 -12.85 12.23 -20.20
C THR A 112 -13.34 11.31 -19.09
N ALA A 113 -14.64 11.04 -19.10
CA ALA A 113 -15.24 10.06 -18.19
C ALA A 113 -14.68 8.65 -18.46
N CYS A 114 -14.37 7.93 -17.39
CA CYS A 114 -13.89 6.55 -17.41
C CYS A 114 -14.49 5.79 -16.22
N ASN A 115 -14.12 4.53 -16.03
CA ASN A 115 -14.39 3.88 -14.76
C ASN A 115 -13.43 4.42 -13.71
N ALA A 116 -13.88 4.51 -12.46
CA ALA A 116 -13.02 4.96 -11.37
C ALA A 116 -13.39 4.30 -10.04
N LEU A 117 -12.36 3.96 -9.25
CA LEU A 117 -12.49 3.52 -7.87
C LEU A 117 -12.53 4.75 -6.97
N LEU A 118 -13.51 4.81 -6.07
CA LEU A 118 -13.58 5.78 -4.99
C LEU A 118 -13.14 5.12 -3.69
N SER A 119 -12.11 5.67 -3.06
CA SER A 119 -11.55 5.13 -1.82
C SER A 119 -11.18 6.24 -0.86
N GLU A 120 -10.87 5.87 0.37
CA GLU A 120 -10.18 6.76 1.29
C GLU A 120 -8.80 7.17 0.75
N LYS A 121 -8.51 8.47 0.84
CA LYS A 121 -7.18 9.00 0.65
C LYS A 121 -6.30 8.66 1.86
N VAL A 122 -5.30 7.81 1.65
CA VAL A 122 -4.19 7.63 2.59
C VAL A 122 -3.46 8.95 2.76
N GLN A 123 -3.41 9.48 3.99
CA GLN A 123 -2.78 10.77 4.25
C GLN A 123 -1.26 10.61 4.24
N PRO A 124 -0.52 11.50 3.54
CA PRO A 124 0.93 11.42 3.46
C PRO A 124 1.57 11.58 4.83
N VAL A 125 2.84 11.17 4.96
CA VAL A 125 3.62 11.44 6.18
C VAL A 125 3.76 12.93 6.46
N SER A 126 4.05 13.28 7.72
CA SER A 126 4.20 14.66 8.17
C SER A 126 5.28 15.41 7.39
N GLU A 127 5.20 16.74 7.35
CA GLU A 127 6.26 17.58 6.76
C GLU A 127 7.61 17.31 7.45
N THR A 128 7.61 17.09 8.77
CA THR A 128 8.81 16.72 9.54
C THR A 128 9.45 15.44 9.00
N ALA A 129 8.66 14.40 8.73
CA ALA A 129 9.16 13.17 8.12
C ALA A 129 9.68 13.41 6.69
N ARG A 130 8.96 14.19 5.87
CA ARG A 130 9.42 14.55 4.51
C ARG A 130 10.77 15.28 4.54
N ARG A 131 10.92 16.22 5.46
CA ARG A 131 12.16 16.99 5.67
C ARG A 131 13.30 16.10 6.12
N LEU A 132 13.05 15.19 7.06
CA LEU A 132 14.03 14.19 7.48
C LEU A 132 14.55 13.38 6.29
N LEU A 133 13.65 12.85 5.45
CA LEU A 133 14.02 12.07 4.27
C LEU A 133 14.82 12.89 3.25
N ALA A 134 14.39 14.13 2.99
CA ALA A 134 15.07 15.04 2.08
C ALA A 134 16.50 15.34 2.55
N VAL A 135 16.68 15.69 3.83
CA VAL A 135 18.01 16.01 4.40
C VAL A 135 18.95 14.82 4.31
N ASN A 136 18.47 13.60 4.58
CA ASN A 136 19.34 12.41 4.61
C ASN A 136 19.67 11.85 3.22
N TYR A 137 18.74 11.98 2.25
CA TYR A 137 18.82 11.24 0.99
C TYR A 137 18.83 12.09 -0.28
N ALA A 138 18.45 13.36 -0.22
CA ALA A 138 18.50 14.27 -1.38
C ALA A 138 19.88 14.97 -1.50
N LYS A 139 20.97 14.19 -1.48
CA LYS A 139 22.36 14.69 -1.34
C LYS A 139 22.80 15.77 -2.35
N ASP A 140 22.18 15.81 -3.52
CA ASP A 140 22.50 16.76 -4.61
C ASP A 140 21.44 17.87 -4.78
N HIS A 141 20.49 17.98 -3.86
CA HIS A 141 19.35 18.90 -3.95
C HIS A 141 19.20 19.69 -2.65
N ASP A 142 18.65 20.89 -2.75
CA ASP A 142 18.25 21.66 -1.59
C ASP A 142 17.01 21.00 -0.94
N SER A 143 17.14 20.58 0.32
CA SER A 143 16.05 19.90 1.03
C SER A 143 14.81 20.77 1.18
N GLU A 144 14.95 22.09 1.32
CA GLU A 144 13.82 23.02 1.41
C GLU A 144 13.04 23.07 0.09
N VAL A 145 13.76 23.08 -1.03
CA VAL A 145 13.15 23.06 -2.37
C VAL A 145 12.42 21.74 -2.61
N ILE A 146 13.00 20.62 -2.20
CA ILE A 146 12.36 19.30 -2.31
C ILE A 146 11.10 19.25 -1.44
N VAL A 147 11.16 19.69 -0.19
CA VAL A 147 10.01 19.66 0.74
C VAL A 147 8.91 20.62 0.28
N GLY A 148 9.25 21.77 -0.29
CA GLY A 148 8.32 22.78 -0.80
C GLY A 148 7.70 22.48 -2.17
N ASP A 149 8.20 21.48 -2.90
CA ASP A 149 7.55 21.03 -4.15
C ASP A 149 6.24 20.31 -3.82
N LYS A 150 5.12 20.85 -4.30
CA LYS A 150 3.78 20.27 -4.15
C LYS A 150 3.70 18.79 -4.53
N LYS A 151 4.49 18.34 -5.52
CA LYS A 151 4.51 16.92 -5.94
C LYS A 151 4.97 15.99 -4.82
N ASN A 152 5.77 16.49 -3.89
CA ASN A 152 6.30 15.77 -2.74
C ASN A 152 5.37 15.86 -1.53
N GLU A 153 4.30 16.65 -1.57
CA GLU A 153 3.35 16.71 -0.46
C GLU A 153 2.65 15.37 -0.23
N HIS A 154 2.39 14.61 -1.30
CA HIS A 154 1.77 13.28 -1.24
C HIS A 154 2.81 12.15 -1.03
N CYS A 155 3.74 12.37 -0.09
CA CYS A 155 4.78 11.40 0.28
C CYS A 155 4.17 10.20 1.02
N LEU A 156 4.23 9.04 0.38
CA LEU A 156 4.02 7.72 0.98
C LEU A 156 5.36 7.00 0.95
N ILE A 157 5.78 6.44 2.09
CA ILE A 157 7.07 5.73 2.18
C ILE A 157 6.84 4.26 1.87
N ARG A 158 7.63 3.66 1.00
CA ARG A 158 7.62 2.22 0.69
C ARG A 158 8.77 1.54 1.46
N PRO A 159 8.51 0.89 2.61
CA PRO A 159 9.55 0.23 3.38
C PRO A 159 9.96 -1.08 2.68
N TYR A 160 11.17 -1.13 2.13
CA TYR A 160 11.69 -2.30 1.44
C TYR A 160 12.61 -3.12 2.35
N LEU A 161 12.04 -4.09 3.07
CA LEU A 161 12.78 -4.96 3.99
C LEU A 161 13.49 -6.12 3.28
N GLY A 162 13.15 -6.37 2.01
CA GLY A 162 13.75 -7.42 1.19
C GLY A 162 14.96 -6.98 0.37
N ARG A 163 15.36 -5.70 0.45
CA ARG A 163 16.43 -5.17 -0.41
C ARG A 163 17.24 -4.09 0.28
N ARG A 164 18.56 -4.27 0.26
CA ARG A 164 19.55 -3.21 0.51
C ARG A 164 19.90 -2.47 -0.77
N ARG A 165 20.27 -1.19 -0.67
CA ARG A 165 20.83 -0.46 -1.82
C ARG A 165 22.14 -1.13 -2.23
N HIS A 166 22.25 -1.55 -3.49
CA HIS A 166 23.53 -1.97 -4.05
C HIS A 166 24.33 -0.73 -4.40
N GLY A 167 25.62 -0.72 -4.02
CA GLY A 167 26.52 0.44 -4.03
C GLY A 167 26.11 1.57 -4.97
N TRP A 168 25.92 2.76 -4.40
CA TRP A 168 25.70 4.03 -5.11
C TRP A 168 26.93 4.38 -5.97
N ALA A 169 27.25 3.57 -6.97
CA ALA A 169 28.13 3.95 -8.05
C ALA A 169 27.34 4.95 -8.90
N ARG A 170 27.37 6.23 -8.48
CA ARG A 170 26.90 7.35 -9.30
C ARG A 170 27.49 7.16 -10.69
N ARG A 171 26.63 7.05 -11.71
CA ARG A 171 27.09 7.32 -13.07
C ARG A 171 27.49 8.80 -13.11
N PRO A 172 28.76 9.13 -13.38
CA PRO A 172 29.18 10.54 -13.44
C PRO A 172 28.34 11.29 -14.49
N GLY A 173 27.85 12.48 -14.14
CA GLY A 173 27.32 13.43 -15.13
C GLY A 173 25.80 13.47 -15.37
N LYS A 174 24.95 12.83 -14.56
CA LYS A 174 23.50 13.07 -14.58
C LYS A 174 23.00 13.55 -13.22
N PRO A 175 22.33 14.72 -13.11
CA PRO A 175 21.62 15.06 -11.90
C PRO A 175 20.54 13.99 -11.69
N ALA A 176 20.62 13.27 -10.57
CA ALA A 176 19.61 12.27 -10.24
C ALA A 176 18.30 13.01 -9.93
N PHE A 177 17.23 12.68 -10.63
CA PHE A 177 15.89 13.14 -10.23
C PHE A 177 15.58 12.57 -8.85
N PHE A 178 15.21 13.43 -7.90
CA PHE A 178 14.82 13.03 -6.54
C PHE A 178 13.36 13.40 -6.31
N SER A 179 12.57 12.48 -5.79
CA SER A 179 11.18 12.72 -5.40
C SER A 179 10.87 11.95 -4.13
N LEU A 180 10.08 12.57 -3.25
CA LEU A 180 9.52 11.94 -2.06
C LEU A 180 8.20 11.21 -2.33
N ARG A 181 7.65 11.33 -3.54
CA ARG A 181 6.44 10.62 -3.90
C ARG A 181 6.73 9.12 -4.03
N ASN A 182 5.97 8.29 -3.32
CA ASN A 182 6.19 6.84 -3.24
C ASN A 182 7.66 6.50 -2.90
N PHE A 183 8.22 7.17 -1.90
CA PHE A 183 9.64 7.13 -1.58
C PHE A 183 10.09 5.72 -1.16
N PRO A 184 10.96 5.05 -1.93
CA PRO A 184 11.50 3.75 -1.54
C PRO A 184 12.51 3.93 -0.39
N LEU A 185 12.22 3.32 0.75
CA LEU A 185 13.10 3.33 1.92
C LEU A 185 13.63 1.92 2.14
N HIS A 186 14.88 1.68 1.71
CA HIS A 186 15.54 0.37 1.81
C HIS A 186 15.93 0.05 3.25
N ILE A 187 16.07 -1.23 3.57
CA ILE A 187 16.39 -1.69 4.92
C ILE A 187 17.66 -1.05 5.49
N ASP A 188 18.71 -0.86 4.68
CA ASP A 188 19.95 -0.20 5.12
C ASP A 188 19.73 1.28 5.47
N GLN A 189 18.78 1.95 4.82
CA GLN A 189 18.39 3.32 5.16
C GLN A 189 17.61 3.36 6.49
N MET A 190 16.74 2.38 6.72
CA MET A 190 16.03 2.26 8.00
C MET A 190 17.01 2.04 9.16
N GLU A 191 18.06 1.23 8.95
CA GLU A 191 19.15 1.05 9.92
C GLU A 191 19.93 2.36 10.16
N GLU A 192 20.29 3.09 9.09
CA GLU A 192 20.96 4.39 9.17
C GLU A 192 20.17 5.42 10.00
N LEU A 193 18.83 5.40 9.88
CA LEU A 193 17.93 6.27 10.63
C LEU A 193 17.66 5.78 12.06
N GLY A 194 18.14 4.59 12.43
CA GLY A 194 17.89 3.98 13.74
C GLY A 194 16.44 3.54 13.95
N MET A 195 15.70 3.22 12.87
CA MET A 195 14.31 2.80 12.95
C MET A 195 14.18 1.39 13.56
N PRO A 196 13.12 1.09 14.32
CA PRO A 196 12.83 -0.26 14.81
C PRO A 196 12.27 -1.12 13.66
N ILE A 197 13.13 -1.90 12.99
CA ILE A 197 12.76 -2.64 11.78
C ILE A 197 11.85 -3.85 12.06
N GLU A 198 12.04 -4.53 13.20
CA GLU A 198 11.32 -5.78 13.50
C GLU A 198 9.78 -5.61 13.58
N PRO A 199 9.23 -4.56 14.22
CA PRO A 199 7.79 -4.28 14.18
C PRO A 199 7.22 -4.16 12.76
N TYR A 200 7.95 -3.57 11.81
CA TYR A 200 7.49 -3.48 10.42
C TYR A 200 7.43 -4.84 9.74
N ALA A 201 8.44 -5.69 9.95
CA ALA A 201 8.42 -7.06 9.44
C ALA A 201 7.25 -7.87 10.01
N LYS A 202 6.95 -7.72 11.30
CA LYS A 202 5.80 -8.38 11.94
C LYS A 202 4.46 -7.88 11.37
N ALA A 203 4.31 -6.57 11.17
CA ALA A 203 3.10 -6.00 10.58
C ALA A 203 2.90 -6.46 9.12
N MET A 204 3.97 -6.57 8.33
CA MET A 204 3.90 -7.13 6.97
C MET A 204 3.53 -8.61 6.97
N ALA A 205 4.08 -9.40 7.90
CA ALA A 205 3.76 -10.81 8.05
C ALA A 205 2.26 -11.00 8.37
N GLU A 206 1.72 -10.19 9.28
CA GLU A 206 0.29 -10.17 9.61
C GLU A 206 -0.59 -9.72 8.45
N GLY A 207 -0.19 -8.67 7.74
CA GLY A 207 -0.89 -8.20 6.55
C GLY A 207 -0.95 -9.26 5.45
N LEU A 208 0.18 -9.90 5.14
CA LEU A 208 0.24 -10.97 4.15
C LEU A 208 -0.62 -12.18 4.56
N ALA A 209 -0.47 -12.65 5.80
CA ALA A 209 -1.26 -13.78 6.31
C ALA A 209 -2.76 -13.46 6.27
N PHE A 210 -3.16 -12.24 6.64
CA PHE A 210 -4.54 -11.81 6.56
C PHE A 210 -5.09 -11.85 5.13
N LEU A 211 -4.34 -11.30 4.16
CA LEU A 211 -4.75 -11.31 2.76
C LEU A 211 -4.92 -12.74 2.23
N LEU A 212 -3.96 -13.61 2.49
CA LEU A 212 -3.97 -15.00 2.01
C LEU A 212 -5.07 -15.84 2.68
N TRP A 213 -5.21 -15.74 4.01
CA TRP A 213 -5.98 -16.72 4.79
C TRP A 213 -7.35 -16.23 5.22
N VAL A 214 -7.50 -14.94 5.49
CA VAL A 214 -8.78 -14.36 5.92
C VAL A 214 -9.52 -13.79 4.72
N ALA A 215 -8.85 -12.94 3.93
CA ALA A 215 -9.45 -12.39 2.71
C ALA A 215 -9.41 -13.38 1.53
N ARG A 216 -8.61 -14.46 1.59
CA ARG A 216 -8.53 -15.47 0.53
C ARG A 216 -8.15 -14.86 -0.82
N VAL A 217 -7.17 -13.95 -0.83
CA VAL A 217 -6.63 -13.31 -2.04
C VAL A 217 -5.13 -13.53 -2.14
N ASP A 218 -4.61 -13.60 -3.36
CA ASP A 218 -3.21 -13.97 -3.66
C ASP A 218 -2.15 -12.93 -3.27
N ALA A 219 -2.57 -11.73 -2.86
CA ALA A 219 -1.72 -10.59 -2.54
C ALA A 219 -0.75 -10.19 -3.68
N ASN A 220 -1.13 -10.46 -4.93
CA ASN A 220 -0.33 -10.13 -6.10
C ASN A 220 -0.26 -8.62 -6.32
N ASP A 221 0.96 -8.08 -6.36
CA ASP A 221 1.29 -6.68 -6.61
C ASP A 221 0.73 -5.68 -5.57
N VAL A 222 0.39 -6.15 -4.36
CA VAL A 222 0.01 -5.24 -3.26
C VAL A 222 1.19 -4.39 -2.84
N GLU A 223 0.91 -3.14 -2.49
CA GLU A 223 1.91 -2.20 -1.99
C GLU A 223 1.76 -1.96 -0.49
N PHE A 224 2.86 -2.07 0.25
CA PHE A 224 2.94 -1.63 1.65
C PHE A 224 3.48 -0.21 1.72
N VAL A 225 2.80 0.67 2.45
CA VAL A 225 3.25 2.06 2.65
C VAL A 225 3.17 2.51 4.10
N LEU A 226 4.14 3.30 4.55
CA LEU A 226 4.07 4.05 5.80
C LEU A 226 3.48 5.42 5.51
N ALA A 227 2.43 5.78 6.25
CA ALA A 227 1.69 7.01 6.05
C ALA A 227 1.02 7.44 7.36
N CYS A 228 0.43 8.64 7.40
CA CYS A 228 -0.25 9.11 8.60
C CYS A 228 -1.34 8.11 9.06
N PRO A 229 -1.51 7.94 10.38
CA PRO A 229 -2.53 7.03 10.90
C PRO A 229 -3.91 7.64 10.70
N ARG A 230 -4.94 6.78 10.65
CA ARG A 230 -6.34 7.23 10.73
C ARG A 230 -6.55 7.94 12.08
N PRO A 231 -7.24 9.09 12.16
CA PRO A 231 -7.44 9.86 13.40
C PRO A 231 -8.13 9.12 14.55
N SER A 232 -8.74 7.95 14.31
CA SER A 232 -9.49 7.18 15.30
C SER A 232 -8.70 6.87 16.59
N ASN A 233 -9.42 6.81 17.72
CA ASN A 233 -8.92 6.51 19.09
C ASN A 233 -8.30 5.10 19.28
N SER A 234 -8.06 4.33 18.22
CA SER A 234 -7.42 3.02 18.31
C SER A 234 -5.91 3.17 18.22
N GLU A 235 -5.22 3.06 19.36
CA GLU A 235 -3.75 3.10 19.47
C GLU A 235 -3.04 1.88 18.85
N SER A 236 -3.75 0.77 18.63
CA SER A 236 -3.14 -0.55 18.36
C SER A 236 -2.37 -0.71 17.03
N SER A 237 -2.31 0.30 16.15
CA SER A 237 -1.61 0.24 14.86
C SER A 237 -0.65 1.40 14.61
N LYS A 238 -0.43 2.24 15.62
CA LYS A 238 0.33 3.47 15.47
C LYS A 238 1.78 3.20 15.87
N PHE A 239 2.69 3.48 14.95
CA PHE A 239 4.10 3.58 15.26
C PHE A 239 4.34 5.01 15.77
N GLU A 240 4.29 5.20 17.10
CA GLU A 240 4.31 6.54 17.73
C GLU A 240 5.72 7.01 18.13
N ALA A 241 6.63 6.08 18.43
CA ALA A 241 7.96 6.37 18.97
C ALA A 241 9.09 6.36 17.91
N ASP A 242 8.76 6.56 16.64
CA ASP A 242 9.73 6.54 15.54
C ASP A 242 10.15 7.94 15.09
N ILE A 243 11.31 8.05 14.48
CA ILE A 243 11.91 9.26 13.89
C ILE A 243 11.02 9.90 12.80
N LEU A 244 10.10 9.13 12.21
CA LEU A 244 9.10 9.61 11.25
C LEU A 244 7.90 10.29 11.91
N GLY A 245 7.80 10.26 13.25
CA GLY A 245 6.60 10.65 13.99
C GLY A 245 5.47 9.62 13.87
N PRO A 246 4.26 9.91 14.37
CA PRO A 246 3.13 8.98 14.33
C PRO A 246 2.75 8.57 12.91
N HIS A 247 2.76 7.26 12.65
CA HIS A 247 2.40 6.69 11.34
C HIS A 247 1.84 5.27 11.48
N SER A 248 1.30 4.72 10.40
CA SER A 248 0.78 3.35 10.31
C SER A 248 1.23 2.68 9.01
N MET A 249 1.22 1.35 9.01
CA MET A 249 1.40 0.54 7.81
C MET A 249 0.05 0.38 7.09
N TRP A 250 0.01 0.81 5.84
CA TRP A 250 -1.14 0.68 4.96
C TRP A 250 -0.84 -0.34 3.87
N ILE A 251 -1.85 -1.10 3.45
CA ILE A 251 -1.79 -1.98 2.28
C ILE A 251 -2.73 -1.40 1.22
N ILE A 252 -2.19 -1.13 0.03
CA ILE A 252 -2.89 -0.50 -1.08
C ILE A 252 -2.62 -1.26 -2.39
N ASP A 253 -3.28 -0.83 -3.46
CA ASP A 253 -3.16 -1.35 -4.83
C ASP A 253 -3.53 -2.83 -4.95
N PHE A 254 -4.83 -3.10 -5.14
CA PHE A 254 -5.36 -4.47 -5.28
C PHE A 254 -5.71 -4.83 -6.72
N ASP A 255 -5.21 -4.05 -7.69
CA ASP A 255 -5.67 -4.10 -9.08
C ASP A 255 -5.41 -5.42 -9.79
N CYS A 256 -4.40 -6.15 -9.32
CA CYS A 256 -3.93 -7.38 -9.93
C CYS A 256 -3.88 -8.57 -8.96
N CYS A 257 -4.54 -8.40 -7.81
CA CYS A 257 -4.92 -9.47 -6.91
C CYS A 257 -6.07 -10.31 -7.48
N ASN A 258 -6.11 -11.59 -7.11
CA ASN A 258 -7.17 -12.54 -7.45
C ASN A 258 -7.56 -13.41 -6.24
N PRO A 259 -8.73 -14.07 -6.25
CA PRO A 259 -9.05 -15.10 -5.27
C PRO A 259 -7.98 -16.20 -5.24
N LEU A 260 -7.60 -16.61 -4.04
CA LEU A 260 -6.59 -17.64 -3.81
C LEU A 260 -7.26 -18.99 -3.53
N PRO A 261 -6.92 -20.06 -4.27
CA PRO A 261 -7.30 -21.42 -3.90
C PRO A 261 -6.69 -21.83 -2.55
N MET A 262 -7.39 -22.63 -1.75
CA MET A 262 -6.92 -23.09 -0.43
C MET A 262 -6.38 -24.51 -0.49
N ASP A 263 -5.42 -24.69 -1.39
CA ASP A 263 -4.76 -25.94 -1.70
C ASP A 263 -3.30 -25.69 -2.16
N GLU A 264 -2.66 -26.72 -2.71
CA GLU A 264 -1.28 -26.65 -3.17
C GLU A 264 -1.10 -25.69 -4.37
N GLU A 265 -2.12 -25.53 -5.23
CA GLU A 265 -2.05 -24.55 -6.32
C GLU A 265 -2.04 -23.12 -5.75
N GLY A 266 -2.83 -22.88 -4.72
CA GLY A 266 -2.78 -21.64 -3.95
C GLY A 266 -1.38 -21.33 -3.38
N VAL A 267 -0.70 -22.34 -2.84
CA VAL A 267 0.68 -22.21 -2.34
C VAL A 267 1.64 -21.78 -3.45
N GLU A 268 1.55 -22.39 -4.64
CA GLU A 268 2.37 -22.04 -5.81
C GLU A 268 2.12 -20.59 -6.27
N ILE A 269 0.85 -20.16 -6.29
CA ILE A 269 0.46 -18.80 -6.66
C ILE A 269 1.00 -17.80 -5.64
N ALA A 270 0.77 -18.04 -4.35
CA ALA A 270 1.20 -17.15 -3.26
C ALA A 270 2.73 -17.01 -3.20
N ALA A 271 3.48 -18.11 -3.38
CA ALA A 271 4.94 -18.08 -3.43
C ALA A 271 5.44 -17.24 -4.62
N ARG A 272 4.80 -17.35 -5.79
CA ARG A 272 5.12 -16.53 -6.96
C ARG A 272 4.84 -15.05 -6.72
N CYS A 273 3.71 -14.73 -6.11
CA CYS A 273 3.33 -13.35 -5.79
C CYS A 273 4.31 -12.74 -4.78
N PHE A 274 4.73 -13.49 -3.76
CA PHE A 274 5.74 -13.07 -2.79
C PHE A 274 7.03 -12.57 -3.46
N TRP A 275 7.52 -13.28 -4.48
CA TRP A 275 8.74 -12.89 -5.20
C TRP A 275 8.50 -11.76 -6.18
N ARG A 276 7.37 -11.77 -6.90
CA ARG A 276 7.03 -10.78 -7.94
C ARG A 276 6.74 -9.38 -7.39
N ASN A 277 6.21 -9.30 -6.17
CA ASN A 277 5.95 -8.02 -5.54
C ASN A 277 7.27 -7.23 -5.39
N ASP A 278 7.13 -5.91 -5.32
CA ASP A 278 8.20 -5.03 -4.85
C ASP A 278 8.83 -5.61 -3.56
N PRO A 279 10.11 -5.32 -3.25
CA PRO A 279 10.88 -6.01 -2.21
C PRO A 279 10.51 -5.55 -0.79
N PHE A 280 9.22 -5.54 -0.47
CA PHE A 280 8.65 -5.25 0.83
C PHE A 280 9.07 -6.28 1.86
N TYR A 281 8.86 -7.57 1.56
CA TYR A 281 9.08 -8.66 2.51
C TYR A 281 10.58 -8.94 2.71
N PRO A 282 11.04 -9.20 3.94
CA PRO A 282 12.36 -9.78 4.18
C PRO A 282 12.57 -11.04 3.32
N ARG A 283 13.76 -11.23 2.76
CA ARG A 283 14.08 -12.36 1.88
C ARG A 283 14.86 -13.44 2.64
N PRO A 284 14.56 -14.75 2.43
CA PRO A 284 15.33 -15.84 3.01
C PRO A 284 16.75 -15.94 2.46
N GLY A 285 17.66 -16.42 3.31
CA GLY A 285 19.00 -16.86 2.95
C GLY A 285 19.92 -15.74 2.48
N SER A 286 19.83 -14.59 3.16
CA SER A 286 20.77 -13.49 2.99
C SER A 286 22.14 -13.88 3.57
N SER A 287 23.22 -13.40 2.95
CA SER A 287 24.56 -13.52 3.54
C SER A 287 24.77 -12.52 4.69
N ASN A 288 23.92 -11.51 4.81
CA ASN A 288 23.92 -10.58 5.92
C ASN A 288 23.12 -11.17 7.10
N ALA A 289 23.78 -11.32 8.26
CA ALA A 289 23.17 -11.93 9.45
C ALA A 289 21.98 -11.14 10.01
N ALA A 290 21.92 -9.83 9.83
CA ALA A 290 20.78 -9.01 10.26
C ALA A 290 19.54 -9.26 9.37
N ASP A 291 19.75 -9.35 8.06
CA ASP A 291 18.67 -9.64 7.10
C ASP A 291 18.13 -11.07 7.31
N GLU A 292 19.02 -12.03 7.53
CA GLU A 292 18.62 -13.42 7.82
C GLU A 292 17.82 -13.53 9.12
N ARG A 293 18.23 -12.78 10.16
CA ARG A 293 17.45 -12.68 11.40
C ARG A 293 16.07 -12.08 11.14
N LEU A 294 15.99 -11.03 10.33
CA LEU A 294 14.72 -10.38 10.03
C LEU A 294 13.77 -11.29 9.25
N TRP A 295 14.29 -12.09 8.31
CA TRP A 295 13.53 -13.17 7.67
C TRP A 295 12.99 -14.16 8.70
N GLY A 296 13.82 -14.61 9.65
CA GLY A 296 13.38 -15.48 10.74
C GLY A 296 12.20 -14.90 11.53
N ILE A 297 12.28 -13.62 11.89
CA ILE A 297 11.22 -12.89 12.60
C ILE A 297 9.93 -12.82 11.76
N PHE A 298 10.05 -12.48 10.48
CA PHE A 298 8.91 -12.44 9.57
C PHE A 298 8.24 -13.82 9.46
N ARG A 299 9.03 -14.88 9.23
CA ARG A 299 8.54 -16.25 9.09
C ARG A 299 7.85 -16.73 10.36
N GLU A 300 8.47 -16.52 11.53
CA GLU A 300 7.89 -16.90 12.82
C GLU A 300 6.56 -16.20 13.07
N GLN A 301 6.51 -14.87 12.86
CA GLN A 301 5.27 -14.11 13.03
C GLN A 301 4.20 -14.57 12.05
N PHE A 302 4.55 -14.75 10.77
CA PHE A 302 3.61 -15.21 9.74
C PHE A 302 2.97 -16.54 10.12
N LEU A 303 3.78 -17.53 10.54
CA LEU A 303 3.27 -18.84 10.92
C LEU A 303 2.38 -18.76 12.17
N ALA A 304 2.82 -18.03 13.20
CA ALA A 304 2.07 -17.88 14.44
C ALA A 304 0.71 -17.20 14.24
N VAL A 305 0.63 -16.19 13.37
CA VAL A 305 -0.66 -15.51 13.08
C VAL A 305 -1.54 -16.34 12.15
N SER A 306 -0.93 -17.07 11.21
CA SER A 306 -1.66 -17.95 10.30
C SER A 306 -2.33 -19.10 11.06
N GLU A 307 -1.65 -19.68 12.06
CA GLU A 307 -2.23 -20.71 12.93
C GLU A 307 -3.51 -20.21 13.61
N ARG A 308 -3.50 -18.97 14.14
CA ARG A 308 -4.67 -18.35 14.77
C ARG A 308 -5.78 -18.01 13.77
N MET A 309 -5.43 -17.56 12.58
CA MET A 309 -6.42 -17.20 11.54
C MET A 309 -7.11 -18.41 10.92
N LEU A 310 -6.46 -19.59 10.96
CA LEU A 310 -6.95 -20.84 10.39
C LEU A 310 -7.41 -21.84 11.48
N GLU A 311 -7.66 -21.39 12.72
CA GLU A 311 -7.94 -22.28 13.85
C GLU A 311 -9.14 -23.21 13.63
N ASP A 312 -10.17 -22.71 12.95
CA ASP A 312 -11.43 -23.42 12.65
C ASP A 312 -11.43 -24.13 11.29
N GLU A 313 -10.30 -24.12 10.57
CA GLU A 313 -10.17 -24.69 9.24
C GLU A 313 -9.74 -26.16 9.26
N LEU A 314 -9.96 -26.85 8.14
CA LEU A 314 -9.53 -28.25 7.98
C LEU A 314 -8.01 -28.39 8.14
N SER A 315 -7.55 -29.54 8.65
CA SER A 315 -6.12 -29.82 8.85
C SER A 315 -5.28 -29.58 7.60
N CYS A 316 -5.79 -29.95 6.41
CA CYS A 316 -5.08 -29.72 5.16
C CYS A 316 -4.86 -28.23 4.85
N VAL A 317 -5.81 -27.37 5.21
CA VAL A 317 -5.70 -25.91 5.04
C VAL A 317 -4.74 -25.32 6.07
N ARG A 318 -4.76 -25.82 7.30
CA ARG A 318 -3.87 -25.40 8.40
C ARG A 318 -2.39 -25.69 8.14
N GLU A 319 -2.07 -26.62 7.24
CA GLU A 319 -0.71 -26.93 6.82
C GLU A 319 -0.17 -25.96 5.75
N LEU A 320 -1.03 -25.26 5.00
CA LEU A 320 -0.64 -24.39 3.88
C LEU A 320 0.36 -23.28 4.27
N PRO A 321 0.27 -22.63 5.45
CA PRO A 321 1.25 -21.60 5.83
C PRO A 321 2.69 -22.12 5.90
N VAL A 322 2.88 -23.34 6.42
CA VAL A 322 4.20 -23.99 6.50
C VAL A 322 4.68 -24.32 5.09
N ARG A 323 3.81 -24.94 4.27
CA ARG A 323 4.12 -25.26 2.87
C ARG A 323 4.51 -24.03 2.06
N LEU A 324 3.82 -22.91 2.26
CA LEU A 324 4.16 -21.63 1.62
C LEU A 324 5.55 -21.14 2.03
N MET A 325 5.89 -21.17 3.31
CA MET A 325 7.22 -20.73 3.77
C MET A 325 8.33 -21.63 3.22
N ASP A 326 8.11 -22.94 3.17
CA ASP A 326 9.05 -23.89 2.59
C ASP A 326 9.19 -23.66 1.08
N LYS A 327 8.07 -23.46 0.37
CA LYS A 327 8.05 -23.14 -1.06
C LYS A 327 8.81 -21.85 -1.40
N ILE A 328 8.65 -20.81 -0.60
CA ILE A 328 9.41 -19.56 -0.76
C ILE A 328 10.92 -19.84 -0.65
N MET A 329 11.35 -20.63 0.34
CA MET A 329 12.77 -21.00 0.47
C MET A 329 13.29 -21.82 -0.72
N GLU A 330 12.51 -22.77 -1.24
CA GLU A 330 12.86 -23.62 -2.39
C GLU A 330 12.95 -22.89 -3.74
N THR A 331 12.17 -21.81 -3.87
CA THR A 331 12.05 -21.02 -5.10
C THR A 331 12.97 -19.79 -5.14
N ARG A 332 13.71 -19.54 -4.05
CA ARG A 332 14.73 -18.51 -3.96
C ARG A 332 15.70 -18.57 -5.15
N GLY A 333 15.96 -17.42 -5.77
CA GLY A 333 16.86 -17.29 -6.93
C GLY A 333 16.33 -17.87 -8.24
N LYS A 334 15.17 -18.56 -8.24
CA LYS A 334 14.46 -18.98 -9.46
C LYS A 334 13.36 -18.00 -9.84
N LEU A 335 12.73 -17.39 -8.83
CA LEU A 335 11.63 -16.43 -8.99
C LEU A 335 11.97 -15.02 -8.48
N ASP A 336 13.15 -14.81 -7.88
CA ASP A 336 13.60 -13.54 -7.30
C ASP A 336 13.93 -12.47 -8.35
#